data_AF-A0A402DB36-F1
#
_entry.id   AF-A0A402DB36-F1
#
_cell.length_a   1.000
_cell.length_b   1.000
_cell.length_c   1.000
_cell.angle_alpha   90.00
_cell.angle_beta   90.00
_cell.angle_gamma   90.00
#
_symmetry.space_group_name_H-M   'P 1'
#
loop_
_entity.id
_entity.type
_entity.pdbx_description
1 polymer ?
#
loop_
_entity_poly.entity_id
_entity_poly.type
_entity_poly.pdbx_seq_one_letter_code
_entity_poly.pdbx_strand_id
1 'polypeptide(L)'
;MDKVILSRFCNTMPKQLEKKKTTELEDIAIRLSGSDSPGGAGEELRSFTSSPSKSLQPKPEPGDTQRVQLPTDLPVQFELVDKYQSKFTQASKFKYRLRHQGIPLYGSSIIVDLDEDNKFLFANSSEVAQDEAVKKGFPDKNPKVPEEDLKDSIYKYCLKKGEPISREALKDCDINPQLYYYFKHFSNGSSHKLWRLVYVTNIKVMAPTSGGKSVGTSLELTDYMIDAHTGEIILELSNLRTFC
;
A
#
# COMPACT_ATOMS: atom_id res chain seq x y z
N MET A 1 -24.45 -57.57 34.89
CA MET A 1 -25.31 -56.42 34.54
C MET A 1 -24.55 -55.18 34.95
N ASP A 2 -24.08 -54.25 34.11
CA ASP A 2 -24.13 -54.07 32.66
C ASP A 2 -23.04 -53.06 32.26
N LYS A 3 -22.42 -53.32 31.10
CA LYS A 3 -21.93 -52.40 30.06
C LYS A 3 -20.91 -51.28 30.34
N VAL A 4 -19.72 -51.55 29.82
CA VAL A 4 -18.87 -50.67 28.98
C VAL A 4 -19.69 -49.72 28.10
N ILE A 5 -19.36 -48.41 28.10
CA ILE A 5 -19.43 -47.54 26.91
C ILE A 5 -18.22 -46.59 26.90
N LEU A 6 -17.22 -46.97 26.11
CA LEU A 6 -16.31 -46.06 25.41
C LEU A 6 -17.11 -45.20 24.41
N SER A 7 -16.53 -44.05 24.06
CA SER A 7 -16.83 -43.17 22.91
C SER A 7 -17.73 -41.96 23.17
N ARG A 8 -17.10 -40.77 23.07
CA ARG A 8 -17.52 -39.63 22.23
C ARG A 8 -16.44 -38.56 22.24
N PHE A 9 -15.26 -38.90 21.71
CA PHE A 9 -14.45 -37.88 21.03
C PHE A 9 -15.06 -37.77 19.62
N CYS A 10 -16.04 -36.88 19.47
CA CYS A 10 -16.47 -36.46 18.16
C CYS A 10 -15.36 -35.61 17.56
N ASN A 11 -14.74 -36.17 16.52
CA ASN A 11 -13.94 -35.46 15.52
C ASN A 11 -14.65 -34.19 15.07
N THR A 12 -14.29 -33.02 15.61
CA THR A 12 -14.42 -31.78 14.85
C THR A 12 -13.30 -31.77 13.82
N MET A 13 -13.62 -32.22 12.60
CA MET A 13 -12.80 -31.93 11.43
C MET A 13 -12.51 -30.43 11.41
N PRO A 14 -11.26 -30.00 11.12
CA PRO A 14 -11.01 -28.60 10.82
C PRO A 14 -11.88 -28.22 9.63
N LYS A 15 -12.67 -27.15 9.78
CA LYS A 15 -13.37 -26.52 8.66
C LYS A 15 -12.36 -26.39 7.53
N GLN A 16 -12.67 -27.00 6.37
CA GLN A 16 -11.87 -26.81 5.18
C GLN A 16 -11.68 -25.30 4.99
N LEU A 17 -10.42 -24.89 4.92
CA LEU A 17 -10.04 -23.53 4.57
C LEU A 17 -10.70 -23.26 3.21
N GLU A 18 -11.79 -22.49 3.18
CA GLU A 18 -12.35 -21.99 1.92
C GLU A 18 -11.19 -21.29 1.21
N LYS A 19 -10.76 -21.84 0.07
CA LYS A 19 -9.68 -21.26 -0.71
C LYS A 19 -10.15 -19.88 -1.17
N LYS A 20 -9.54 -18.83 -0.62
CA LYS A 20 -9.77 -17.44 -1.03
C LYS A 20 -9.63 -17.37 -2.55
N LYS A 21 -10.68 -16.91 -3.24
CA LYS A 21 -10.61 -16.65 -4.67
C LYS A 21 -9.62 -15.50 -4.89
N THR A 22 -8.66 -15.69 -5.78
CA THR A 22 -7.69 -14.67 -6.18
C THR A 22 -8.42 -13.50 -6.85
N THR A 23 -8.02 -12.27 -6.50
CA THR A 23 -8.56 -11.05 -7.11
C THR A 23 -7.94 -10.78 -8.48
N GLU A 24 -8.55 -9.93 -9.31
CA GLU A 24 -8.02 -9.63 -10.65
C GLU A 24 -6.61 -9.02 -10.57
N LEU A 25 -6.40 -8.11 -9.60
CA LEU A 25 -5.12 -7.48 -9.33
C LEU A 25 -4.06 -8.47 -8.83
N GLU A 26 -4.43 -9.44 -7.98
CA GLU A 26 -3.52 -10.51 -7.55
C GLU A 26 -3.14 -11.42 -8.73
N ASP A 27 -4.10 -11.82 -9.58
CA ASP A 27 -3.85 -12.62 -10.79
C ASP A 27 -2.90 -11.94 -11.77
N ILE A 28 -3.05 -10.62 -11.94
CA ILE A 28 -2.12 -9.81 -12.73
C ILE A 28 -0.73 -9.88 -12.12
N ALA A 29 -0.58 -9.62 -10.80
CA ALA A 29 0.71 -9.64 -10.12
C ALA A 29 1.41 -11.00 -10.23
N ILE A 30 0.67 -12.11 -10.15
CA ILE A 30 1.19 -13.47 -10.29
C ILE A 30 1.82 -13.65 -11.68
N ARG A 31 1.13 -13.22 -12.74
CA ARG A 31 1.67 -13.26 -14.11
C ARG A 31 2.90 -12.37 -14.26
N LEU A 32 2.86 -11.15 -13.70
CA LEU A 32 3.99 -10.22 -13.70
C LEU A 32 5.22 -10.76 -12.96
N SER A 33 5.02 -11.66 -12.00
CA SER A 33 6.09 -12.31 -11.24
C SER A 33 6.76 -13.47 -12.01
N GLY A 34 6.23 -13.82 -13.18
CA GLY A 34 6.75 -14.91 -14.01
C GLY A 34 6.28 -16.31 -13.61
N SER A 35 5.12 -16.41 -12.94
CA SER A 35 4.54 -17.74 -12.67
C SER A 35 3.78 -18.29 -13.88
N ASP A 36 4.11 -19.51 -14.27
CA ASP A 36 3.48 -20.23 -15.39
C ASP A 36 2.14 -20.89 -15.04
N SER A 37 1.72 -20.84 -13.77
CA SER A 37 0.49 -21.48 -13.29
C SER A 37 -0.46 -20.44 -12.69
N PRO A 38 -1.66 -20.24 -13.27
CA PRO A 38 -2.68 -19.45 -12.59
C PRO A 38 -3.04 -20.16 -11.27
N GLY A 39 -3.04 -19.40 -10.18
CA GLY A 39 -3.54 -19.88 -8.88
C GLY A 39 -4.94 -20.46 -9.09
N GLY A 40 -5.15 -21.72 -8.69
CA GLY A 40 -6.23 -22.55 -9.21
C GLY A 40 -7.67 -22.01 -9.12
N ALA A 41 -8.47 -22.48 -10.08
CA ALA A 41 -9.92 -22.34 -10.32
C ALA A 41 -10.37 -21.11 -11.14
N GLY A 42 -10.13 -21.21 -12.45
CA GLY A 42 -10.72 -20.34 -13.48
C GLY A 42 -10.42 -20.84 -14.91
N GLU A 43 -10.54 -22.15 -15.17
CA GLU A 43 -10.69 -22.62 -16.55
C GLU A 43 -12.08 -22.21 -17.06
N GLU A 44 -12.24 -20.96 -17.48
CA GLU A 44 -13.15 -20.57 -18.55
C GLU A 44 -12.91 -19.10 -18.95
N LEU A 45 -12.03 -18.91 -19.93
CA LEU A 45 -12.12 -17.86 -20.95
C LEU A 45 -11.15 -18.26 -22.07
N ARG A 46 -11.55 -19.26 -22.87
CA ARG A 46 -10.85 -19.59 -24.12
C ARG A 46 -11.38 -18.72 -25.26
N SER A 47 -10.53 -17.81 -25.72
CA SER A 47 -10.24 -17.43 -27.12
C SER A 47 -9.53 -16.08 -27.01
N PHE A 48 -8.28 -15.91 -27.43
CA PHE A 48 -7.85 -15.93 -28.81
C PHE A 48 -6.34 -16.23 -28.94
N THR A 49 -6.03 -16.92 -30.04
CA THR A 49 -4.73 -17.07 -30.73
C THR A 49 -3.60 -17.87 -30.06
N SER A 50 -3.25 -18.94 -30.74
CA SER A 50 -2.04 -19.74 -30.61
C SER A 50 -0.77 -19.02 -31.09
N SER A 51 0.31 -19.20 -30.32
CA SER A 51 1.75 -19.20 -30.68
C SER A 51 2.52 -17.86 -30.57
N PRO A 52 3.87 -17.86 -30.35
CA PRO A 52 4.81 -18.97 -30.08
C PRO A 52 5.73 -18.78 -28.84
N SER A 53 6.43 -19.86 -28.48
CA SER A 53 7.77 -19.96 -27.83
C SER A 53 8.08 -19.14 -26.57
N LYS A 54 8.60 -19.83 -25.54
CA LYS A 54 9.39 -19.28 -24.41
C LYS A 54 10.22 -18.06 -24.84
N SER A 55 9.66 -16.86 -24.69
CA SER A 55 10.51 -15.69 -24.53
C SER A 55 10.98 -15.77 -23.09
N LEU A 56 12.29 -15.87 -22.88
CA LEU A 56 12.86 -15.48 -21.59
C LEU A 56 12.51 -14.00 -21.43
N GLN A 57 11.35 -13.69 -20.87
CA GLN A 57 11.12 -12.35 -20.38
C GLN A 57 12.17 -12.13 -19.29
N PRO A 58 12.92 -11.00 -19.33
CA PRO A 58 13.86 -10.69 -18.29
C PRO A 58 13.13 -10.73 -16.93
N LYS A 59 13.76 -11.37 -15.93
CA LYS A 59 13.19 -11.47 -14.59
C LYS A 59 12.98 -10.03 -14.07
N PRO A 60 11.80 -9.68 -13.55
CA PRO A 60 11.51 -8.31 -13.18
C PRO A 60 12.43 -7.86 -12.03
N GLU A 61 12.81 -6.58 -12.04
CA GLU A 61 13.70 -5.94 -11.09
C GLU A 61 13.03 -4.76 -10.36
N PRO A 62 13.43 -4.44 -9.11
CA PRO A 62 12.86 -3.31 -8.40
C PRO A 62 12.98 -1.99 -9.17
N GLY A 63 11.88 -1.25 -9.23
CA GLY A 63 11.72 -0.04 -10.07
C GLY A 63 10.98 -0.29 -11.38
N ASP A 64 10.88 -1.55 -11.83
CA ASP A 64 10.10 -1.90 -13.00
C ASP A 64 8.63 -1.52 -12.80
N THR A 65 8.10 -0.70 -13.70
CA THR A 65 6.71 -0.27 -13.68
C THR A 65 6.00 -0.76 -14.93
N GLN A 66 4.98 -1.59 -14.75
CA GLN A 66 4.17 -2.14 -15.85
C GLN A 66 2.76 -1.55 -15.82
N ARG A 67 2.31 -1.03 -16.97
CA ARG A 67 0.93 -0.57 -17.13
C ARG A 67 0.03 -1.76 -17.43
N VAL A 68 -1.06 -1.85 -16.69
CA VAL A 68 -2.09 -2.87 -16.88
C VAL A 68 -3.44 -2.19 -16.99
N GLN A 69 -4.22 -2.59 -17.97
CA GLN A 69 -5.60 -2.13 -18.14
C GLN A 69 -6.50 -3.13 -17.40
N LEU A 70 -7.18 -2.64 -16.37
CA LEU A 70 -8.21 -3.44 -15.71
C LEU A 70 -9.43 -3.57 -16.63
N PRO A 71 -10.27 -4.61 -16.46
CA PRO A 71 -11.53 -4.76 -17.22
C PRO A 71 -12.46 -3.56 -17.12
N THR A 72 -12.28 -2.71 -16.10
CA THR A 72 -13.02 -1.44 -15.93
C THR A 72 -12.43 -0.27 -16.72
N ASP A 73 -11.55 -0.54 -17.69
CA ASP A 73 -10.80 0.44 -18.49
C ASP A 73 -9.97 1.43 -17.66
N LEU A 74 -9.76 1.15 -16.38
CA LEU A 74 -9.00 2.01 -15.49
C LEU A 74 -7.51 1.63 -15.61
N PRO A 75 -6.64 2.53 -16.12
CA PRO A 75 -5.23 2.23 -16.24
C PRO A 75 -4.58 2.29 -14.87
N VAL A 76 -4.04 1.16 -14.42
CA VAL A 76 -3.27 1.05 -13.18
C VAL A 76 -1.86 0.57 -13.53
N GLN A 77 -0.88 1.02 -12.77
CA GLN A 77 0.52 0.65 -12.93
C GLN A 77 0.94 -0.20 -11.75
N PHE A 78 1.59 -1.31 -12.03
CA PHE A 78 2.25 -2.16 -11.04
C PHE A 78 3.73 -1.79 -11.02
N GLU A 79 4.18 -1.23 -9.91
CA GLU A 79 5.58 -0.95 -9.65
C GLU A 79 6.14 -2.06 -8.76
N LEU A 80 7.14 -2.81 -9.22
CA LEU A 80 7.85 -3.76 -8.37
C LEU A 80 8.71 -2.96 -7.39
N VAL A 81 8.32 -2.92 -6.12
CA VAL A 81 9.02 -2.14 -5.09
C VAL A 81 10.04 -2.97 -4.33
N ASP A 82 9.85 -4.28 -4.25
CA ASP A 82 10.79 -5.17 -3.59
C ASP A 82 10.72 -6.58 -4.19
N LYS A 83 11.87 -7.23 -4.21
CA LYS A 83 12.06 -8.60 -4.67
C LYS A 83 13.06 -9.27 -3.74
N TYR A 84 12.58 -10.28 -3.03
CA TYR A 84 13.37 -11.02 -2.08
C TYR A 84 13.40 -12.50 -2.44
N GLN A 85 14.57 -13.13 -2.37
CA GLN A 85 14.69 -14.58 -2.48
C GLN A 85 15.18 -15.15 -1.15
N SER A 86 14.41 -16.09 -0.60
CA SER A 86 14.75 -16.80 0.63
C SER A 86 15.98 -17.68 0.39
N LYS A 87 17.03 -17.50 1.20
CA LYS A 87 18.23 -18.36 1.12
C LYS A 87 17.96 -19.81 1.57
N PHE A 88 16.92 -20.02 2.37
CA PHE A 88 16.60 -21.32 2.97
C PHE A 88 15.66 -22.15 2.10
N THR A 89 14.61 -21.51 1.58
CA THR A 89 13.56 -22.19 0.81
C THR A 89 13.69 -21.97 -0.69
N GLN A 90 14.64 -21.12 -1.13
CA GLN A 90 14.79 -20.65 -2.52
C GLN A 90 13.55 -19.97 -3.12
N ALA A 91 12.46 -19.86 -2.35
CA ALA A 91 11.24 -19.16 -2.70
C ALA A 91 11.50 -17.68 -2.97
N SER A 92 10.81 -17.15 -3.99
CA SER A 92 10.87 -15.75 -4.38
C SER A 92 9.62 -15.02 -3.92
N LYS A 93 9.80 -13.83 -3.35
CA LYS A 93 8.73 -12.93 -2.92
C LYS A 93 8.84 -11.64 -3.72
N PHE A 94 7.72 -11.23 -4.30
CA PHE A 94 7.59 -10.01 -5.09
C PHE A 94 6.57 -9.10 -4.40
N LYS A 95 6.92 -7.84 -4.20
CA LYS A 95 6.03 -6.84 -3.64
C LYS A 95 5.79 -5.75 -4.67
N TYR A 96 4.54 -5.59 -5.06
CA TYR A 96 4.11 -4.56 -5.98
C TYR A 96 3.38 -3.45 -5.23
N ARG A 97 3.62 -2.21 -5.68
CA ARG A 97 2.84 -1.02 -5.34
C ARG A 97 2.00 -0.62 -6.54
N LEU A 98 0.77 -0.18 -6.30
CA LEU A 98 -0.08 0.33 -7.37
C LEU A 98 0.15 1.84 -7.56
N ARG A 99 0.12 2.29 -8.82
CA ARG A 99 0.10 3.71 -9.19
C ARG A 99 -1.02 3.97 -10.18
N HIS A 100 -1.60 5.16 -10.13
CA HIS A 100 -2.53 5.65 -11.13
C HIS A 100 -2.00 6.97 -11.69
N GLN A 101 -1.95 7.12 -13.01
CA GLN A 101 -1.42 8.32 -13.68
C GLN A 101 -0.02 8.75 -13.20
N GLY A 102 0.82 7.79 -12.78
CA GLY A 102 2.16 8.03 -12.24
C GLY A 102 2.22 8.39 -10.75
N ILE A 103 1.07 8.50 -10.08
CA ILE A 103 0.98 8.81 -8.64
C ILE A 103 0.73 7.52 -7.85
N PRO A 104 1.56 7.20 -6.85
CA PRO A 104 1.40 6.00 -6.02
C PRO A 104 0.10 6.02 -5.19
N LEU A 105 -0.53 4.85 -5.03
CA LEU A 105 -1.63 4.65 -4.09
C LEU A 105 -1.06 4.37 -2.70
N TYR A 106 -1.34 5.24 -1.74
CA TYR A 106 -0.85 5.11 -0.37
C TYR A 106 -1.40 3.84 0.28
N GLY A 107 -0.51 3.03 0.87
CA GLY A 107 -0.87 1.76 1.51
C GLY A 107 -1.18 0.62 0.53
N SER A 108 -1.06 0.83 -0.79
CA SER A 108 -1.25 -0.24 -1.76
C SER A 108 -0.07 -1.22 -1.74
N SER A 109 -0.38 -2.50 -1.58
CA SER A 109 0.58 -3.58 -1.70
C SER A 109 -0.10 -4.83 -2.24
N ILE A 110 0.60 -5.50 -3.15
CA ILE A 110 0.28 -6.85 -3.60
C ILE A 110 1.56 -7.67 -3.46
N ILE A 111 1.50 -8.72 -2.65
CA ILE A 111 2.64 -9.59 -2.38
C ILE A 111 2.36 -10.93 -3.05
N VAL A 112 3.31 -11.42 -3.83
CA VAL A 112 3.26 -12.72 -4.50
C VAL A 112 4.45 -13.55 -4.04
N ASP A 113 4.17 -14.75 -3.55
CA ASP A 113 5.18 -15.73 -3.18
C ASP A 113 5.15 -16.88 -4.19
N LEU A 114 6.32 -17.17 -4.74
CA LEU A 114 6.58 -18.29 -5.63
C LEU A 114 7.59 -19.25 -4.99
N ASP A 115 7.47 -20.54 -5.27
CA ASP A 115 8.47 -21.53 -4.84
C ASP A 115 9.77 -21.43 -5.67
N GLU A 116 10.69 -22.36 -5.42
CA GLU A 116 11.99 -22.45 -6.09
C GLU A 116 11.89 -22.71 -7.61
N ASP A 117 10.78 -23.30 -8.07
CA ASP A 117 10.47 -23.56 -9.47
C ASP A 117 9.66 -22.42 -10.13
N ASN A 118 9.47 -21.29 -9.44
CA ASN A 118 8.56 -20.19 -9.80
C ASN A 118 7.06 -20.61 -9.88
N LYS A 119 6.66 -21.70 -9.21
CA LYS A 119 5.26 -22.05 -9.08
C LYS A 119 4.60 -21.19 -8.01
N PHE A 120 3.38 -20.78 -8.28
CA PHE A 120 2.58 -19.97 -7.38
C PHE A 120 2.32 -20.67 -6.04
N LEU A 121 2.65 -20.00 -4.93
CA LEU A 121 2.30 -20.45 -3.58
C LEU A 121 1.10 -19.69 -3.04
N PHE A 122 1.20 -18.36 -2.97
CA PHE A 122 0.11 -17.50 -2.54
C PHE A 122 0.28 -16.05 -3.03
N ALA A 123 -0.83 -15.32 -3.04
CA ALA A 123 -0.85 -13.87 -3.21
C ALA A 123 -1.71 -13.23 -2.12
N ASN A 124 -1.37 -12.01 -1.74
CA ASN A 124 -2.18 -11.21 -0.84
C ASN A 124 -2.10 -9.74 -1.19
N SER A 125 -3.25 -9.07 -1.22
CA SER A 125 -3.39 -7.64 -1.49
C SER A 125 -3.95 -6.88 -0.27
N SER A 126 -3.51 -5.64 -0.09
CA SER A 126 -4.08 -4.74 0.93
C SER A 126 -5.51 -4.29 0.56
N GLU A 127 -6.29 -3.74 1.51
CA GLU A 127 -7.68 -3.29 1.24
C GLU A 127 -7.74 -2.24 0.12
N VAL A 128 -6.75 -1.35 0.05
CA VAL A 128 -6.69 -0.29 -0.98
C VAL A 128 -6.23 -0.82 -2.35
N ALA A 129 -5.67 -2.04 -2.39
CA ALA A 129 -5.30 -2.76 -3.61
C ALA A 129 -6.35 -3.81 -4.00
N GLN A 130 -7.58 -3.70 -3.46
CA GLN A 130 -8.74 -4.47 -3.91
C GLN A 130 -9.44 -3.77 -5.08
N ASP A 131 -10.08 -4.56 -5.93
CA ASP A 131 -10.76 -4.09 -7.14
C ASP A 131 -11.85 -3.05 -6.82
N GLU A 132 -12.62 -3.24 -5.75
CA GLU A 132 -13.71 -2.34 -5.36
C GLU A 132 -13.21 -0.95 -4.96
N ALA A 133 -12.02 -0.85 -4.36
CA ALA A 133 -11.44 0.43 -3.97
C ALA A 133 -11.00 1.21 -5.21
N VAL A 134 -10.28 0.54 -6.10
CA VAL A 134 -9.74 1.11 -7.34
C VAL A 134 -10.85 1.57 -8.29
N LYS A 135 -11.98 0.85 -8.35
CA LYS A 135 -13.14 1.15 -9.21
C LYS A 135 -13.94 2.41 -8.79
N LYS A 136 -13.69 3.00 -7.62
CA LYS A 136 -14.43 4.18 -7.14
C LYS A 136 -14.13 5.49 -7.87
N GLY A 137 -13.11 5.52 -8.73
CA GLY A 137 -12.70 6.71 -9.46
C GLY A 137 -11.77 7.62 -8.64
N PHE A 138 -10.76 8.18 -9.31
CA PHE A 138 -9.74 9.04 -8.71
C PHE A 138 -10.11 10.52 -8.88
N PRO A 139 -9.69 11.39 -7.95
CA PRO A 139 -9.86 12.84 -8.10
C PRO A 139 -8.91 13.39 -9.18
N ASP A 140 -8.98 14.71 -9.43
CA ASP A 140 -7.96 15.39 -10.24
C ASP A 140 -6.55 15.09 -9.69
N LYS A 141 -5.61 14.86 -10.60
CA LYS A 141 -4.20 14.56 -10.29
C LYS A 141 -3.38 15.80 -10.00
N ASN A 142 -3.90 16.98 -10.36
CA ASN A 142 -3.17 18.24 -10.25
C ASN A 142 -3.48 18.90 -8.90
N PRO A 143 -2.47 19.10 -8.03
CA PRO A 143 -2.67 19.78 -6.76
C PRO A 143 -3.16 21.23 -7.00
N LYS A 144 -4.03 21.72 -6.11
CA LYS A 144 -4.46 23.13 -6.09
C LYS A 144 -3.74 23.93 -5.02
N VAL A 145 -3.22 23.25 -4.00
CA VAL A 145 -2.37 23.85 -2.98
C VAL A 145 -0.92 23.69 -3.42
N PRO A 146 -0.15 24.77 -3.55
CA PRO A 146 1.24 24.69 -3.92
C PRO A 146 2.11 24.24 -2.74
N GLU A 147 3.28 23.67 -3.01
CA GLU A 147 4.11 23.02 -1.99
C GLU A 147 4.66 24.02 -0.95
N GLU A 148 4.90 25.27 -1.35
CA GLU A 148 5.33 26.36 -0.47
C GLU A 148 4.32 26.69 0.65
N ASP A 149 3.03 26.42 0.42
CA ASP A 149 1.94 26.72 1.36
C ASP A 149 1.72 25.59 2.39
N LEU A 150 2.42 24.45 2.26
CA LEU A 150 2.24 23.31 3.15
C LEU A 150 2.69 23.61 4.58
N LYS A 151 3.80 24.34 4.74
CA LYS A 151 4.29 24.77 6.07
C LYS A 151 3.26 25.64 6.79
N ASP A 152 2.59 26.53 6.07
CA ASP A 152 1.52 27.37 6.61
C ASP A 152 0.29 26.55 7.02
N SER A 153 -0.04 25.52 6.24
CA SER A 153 -1.13 24.59 6.54
C SER A 153 -0.86 23.81 7.83
N ILE A 154 0.37 23.30 8.00
CA ILE A 154 0.82 22.60 9.21
C ILE A 154 0.83 23.57 10.40
N TYR A 155 1.40 24.77 10.26
CA TYR A 155 1.41 25.78 11.31
C TYR A 155 0.00 26.08 11.85
N LYS A 156 -0.96 26.32 10.94
CA LYS A 156 -2.36 26.57 11.29
C LYS A 156 -3.00 25.38 12.02
N TYR A 157 -2.69 24.15 11.59
CA TYR A 157 -3.18 22.93 12.23
C TYR A 157 -2.64 22.77 13.66
N CYS A 158 -1.32 22.88 13.85
CA CYS A 158 -0.68 22.80 15.16
C CYS A 158 -1.20 23.86 16.13
N LEU A 159 -1.35 25.11 15.65
CA LEU A 159 -1.94 26.20 16.42
C LEU A 159 -3.36 25.87 16.90
N LYS A 160 -4.20 25.28 16.03
CA LYS A 160 -5.57 24.86 16.37
C LYS A 160 -5.61 23.73 17.40
N LYS A 161 -4.63 22.82 17.36
CA LYS A 161 -4.50 21.68 18.29
C LYS A 161 -3.96 22.09 19.67
N GLY A 162 -3.44 23.31 19.81
CA GLY A 162 -2.81 23.79 21.05
C GLY A 162 -1.38 23.29 21.25
N GLU A 163 -0.73 22.82 20.18
CA GLU A 163 0.67 22.37 20.14
C GLU A 163 1.48 23.41 19.35
N PRO A 164 1.84 24.56 19.96
CA PRO A 164 2.43 25.65 19.21
C PRO A 164 3.85 25.29 18.73
N ILE A 165 3.98 25.06 17.43
CA ILE A 165 5.26 25.11 16.73
C ILE A 165 5.56 26.56 16.35
N SER A 166 6.77 27.06 16.61
CA SER A 166 7.13 28.42 16.21
C SER A 166 7.22 28.52 14.68
N ARG A 167 6.80 29.67 14.13
CA ARG A 167 6.91 29.92 12.69
C ARG A 167 8.38 29.91 12.25
N GLU A 168 9.26 30.37 13.11
CA GLU A 168 10.72 30.36 12.92
C GLU A 168 11.24 28.93 12.79
N ALA A 169 10.78 28.00 13.64
CA ALA A 169 11.19 26.59 13.54
C ALA A 169 10.77 25.97 12.20
N LEU A 170 9.60 26.32 11.66
CA LEU A 170 9.13 25.81 10.36
C LEU A 170 9.83 26.46 9.16
N LYS A 171 10.28 27.72 9.26
CA LYS A 171 10.99 28.39 8.15
C LYS A 171 12.22 27.59 7.72
N ASP A 172 13.01 27.16 8.70
CA ASP A 172 14.26 26.44 8.47
C ASP A 172 14.08 24.92 8.34
N CYS A 173 12.85 24.40 8.50
CA CYS A 173 12.56 22.98 8.29
C CYS A 173 12.58 22.63 6.79
N ASP A 174 13.36 21.64 6.40
CA ASP A 174 13.19 21.02 5.10
C ASP A 174 11.93 20.18 5.07
N ILE A 175 11.10 20.39 4.04
CA ILE A 175 9.98 19.50 3.71
C ILE A 175 10.27 18.83 2.37
N ASN A 176 9.89 17.57 2.24
CA ASN A 176 9.99 16.82 0.97
C ASN A 176 8.62 16.21 0.66
N PRO A 177 7.66 17.02 0.20
CA PRO A 177 6.31 16.54 -0.07
C PRO A 177 6.31 15.56 -1.24
N GLN A 178 5.58 14.46 -1.07
CA GLN A 178 5.34 13.48 -2.12
C GLN A 178 3.85 13.32 -2.33
N LEU A 179 3.42 13.28 -3.60
CA LEU A 179 2.02 13.07 -3.95
C LEU A 179 1.63 11.60 -3.87
N TYR A 180 0.49 11.33 -3.26
CA TYR A 180 -0.15 10.02 -3.20
C TYR A 180 -1.66 10.14 -3.45
N TYR A 181 -2.25 9.07 -3.96
CA TYR A 181 -3.68 8.84 -3.81
C TYR A 181 -3.94 8.12 -2.49
N TYR A 182 -4.75 8.71 -1.62
CA TYR A 182 -5.13 8.15 -0.33
C TYR A 182 -6.61 7.76 -0.33
N PHE A 183 -6.91 6.51 0.03
CA PHE A 183 -8.28 6.03 0.11
C PHE A 183 -8.84 6.31 1.50
N LYS A 184 -9.70 7.33 1.62
CA LYS A 184 -10.27 7.72 2.90
C LYS A 184 -11.42 6.79 3.29
N HIS A 185 -11.23 6.04 4.37
CA HIS A 185 -12.29 5.29 5.04
C HIS A 185 -12.99 6.22 6.04
N PHE A 186 -14.29 6.46 5.87
CA PHE A 186 -15.07 7.18 6.87
C PHE A 186 -15.57 6.19 7.92
N SER A 187 -15.13 6.35 9.17
CA SER A 187 -15.49 5.49 10.31
C SER A 187 -16.86 5.79 10.93
N ASN A 188 -17.54 6.87 10.51
CA ASN A 188 -18.79 7.34 11.14
C ASN A 188 -20.05 7.06 10.29
N GLY A 189 -20.20 5.83 9.76
CA GLY A 189 -21.45 5.40 9.10
C GLY A 189 -21.78 6.07 7.74
N SER A 190 -20.93 6.98 7.27
CA SER A 190 -20.99 7.54 5.92
C SER A 190 -20.35 6.56 4.93
N SER A 191 -21.10 6.11 3.93
CA SER A 191 -20.69 5.11 2.92
C SER A 191 -19.73 5.66 1.86
N HIS A 192 -19.36 6.93 1.94
CA HIS A 192 -18.57 7.62 0.94
C HIS A 192 -17.07 7.30 1.07
N LYS A 193 -16.64 6.05 0.87
CA LYS A 193 -15.20 5.79 0.64
C LYS A 193 -14.81 6.44 -0.69
N LEU A 194 -13.80 7.31 -0.69
CA LEU A 194 -13.36 8.02 -1.89
C LEU A 194 -11.88 8.37 -1.82
N TRP A 195 -11.27 8.38 -3.00
CA TRP A 195 -9.88 8.74 -3.19
C TRP A 195 -9.68 10.25 -2.99
N ARG A 196 -8.60 10.61 -2.31
CA ARG A 196 -8.09 11.98 -2.20
C ARG A 196 -6.69 12.03 -2.77
N LEU A 197 -6.35 13.14 -3.43
CA LEU A 197 -4.96 13.46 -3.74
C LEU A 197 -4.37 14.12 -2.50
N VAL A 198 -3.23 13.61 -2.02
CA VAL A 198 -2.61 14.10 -0.79
C VAL A 198 -1.12 14.29 -0.97
N TYR A 199 -0.57 15.30 -0.30
CA TYR A 199 0.84 15.37 0.01
C TYR A 199 1.12 14.58 1.28
N VAL A 200 2.13 13.71 1.24
CA VAL A 200 2.75 13.15 2.44
C VAL A 200 4.10 13.83 2.60
N THR A 201 4.32 14.48 3.73
CA THR A 201 5.57 15.19 4.01
C THR A 201 5.97 15.01 5.45
N ASN A 202 7.28 14.90 5.69
CA ASN A 202 7.85 14.78 7.02
C ASN A 202 8.37 16.15 7.47
N ILE A 203 8.09 16.54 8.71
CA ILE A 203 8.72 17.70 9.32
C ILE A 203 9.72 17.21 10.36
N LYS A 204 10.92 17.78 10.29
CA LYS A 204 12.02 17.54 11.21
C LYS A 204 12.20 18.77 12.08
N VAL A 205 11.53 18.81 13.23
CA VAL A 205 11.61 19.94 14.15
C VAL A 205 12.61 19.60 15.25
N MET A 206 13.56 20.50 15.46
CA MET A 206 14.40 20.44 16.65
C MET A 206 13.59 20.98 17.82
N ALA A 207 13.26 20.14 18.80
CA ALA A 207 12.56 20.61 19.99
C ALA A 207 13.42 21.68 20.70
N PRO A 208 12.83 22.82 21.09
CA PRO A 208 13.59 23.85 21.82
C PRO A 208 14.09 23.26 23.15
N THR A 209 15.38 23.46 23.44
CA THR A 209 15.99 23.09 24.71
C THR A 209 15.39 23.92 25.84
N SER A 210 14.38 23.38 26.50
CA SER A 210 13.85 23.96 27.73
C SER A 210 14.90 23.85 28.84
N GLY A 211 15.53 24.98 29.18
CA GLY A 211 16.35 25.14 30.37
C GLY A 211 17.81 24.70 30.20
N GLY A 212 18.73 25.66 30.33
CA GLY A 212 20.16 25.41 30.23
C GLY A 212 20.66 24.37 31.23
N LYS A 213 20.93 23.15 30.75
CA LYS A 213 21.94 22.18 31.22
C LYS A 213 21.91 20.94 30.31
N SER A 214 22.79 20.97 29.30
CA SER A 214 23.47 19.86 28.60
C SER A 214 22.71 18.60 28.09
N VAL A 215 22.97 18.31 26.80
CA VAL A 215 22.94 17.02 26.06
C VAL A 215 21.56 16.39 25.75
N GLY A 216 21.10 16.63 24.52
CA GLY A 216 20.07 15.82 23.85
C GLY A 216 19.09 16.66 23.03
N THR A 217 19.41 16.92 21.75
CA THR A 217 18.43 17.44 20.79
C THR A 217 17.42 16.34 20.46
N SER A 218 16.19 16.44 20.95
CA SER A 218 15.11 15.57 20.50
C SER A 218 14.60 16.09 19.16
N LEU A 219 14.83 15.31 18.10
CA LEU A 219 14.29 15.57 16.77
C LEU A 219 12.87 14.98 16.74
N GLU A 220 11.85 15.83 16.73
CA GLU A 220 10.49 15.37 16.47
C GLU A 220 10.32 15.23 14.95
N LEU A 221 10.09 13.98 14.55
CA LEU A 221 9.74 13.59 13.19
C LEU A 221 8.24 13.31 13.17
N THR A 222 7.49 14.17 12.52
CA THR A 222 6.05 13.98 12.32
C THR A 222 5.75 14.01 10.83
N ASP A 223 5.09 12.96 10.36
CA ASP A 223 4.64 12.87 8.98
C ASP A 223 3.21 13.41 8.91
N TYR A 224 2.97 14.35 8.01
CA TYR A 224 1.66 14.94 7.77
C TYR A 224 1.12 14.48 6.43
N MET A 225 -0.13 14.05 6.42
CA MET A 225 -0.89 13.81 5.21
C MET A 225 -1.84 15.00 4.99
N ILE A 226 -1.63 15.73 3.91
CA ILE A 226 -2.28 17.01 3.61
C ILE A 226 -3.08 16.86 2.32
N ASP A 227 -4.36 17.21 2.33
CA ASP A 227 -5.19 17.22 1.13
C ASP A 227 -4.60 18.20 0.10
N ALA A 228 -4.21 17.70 -1.07
CA ALA A 228 -3.51 18.49 -2.08
C ALA A 228 -4.43 19.50 -2.80
N HIS A 229 -5.75 19.40 -2.61
CA HIS A 229 -6.71 20.34 -3.16
C HIS A 229 -7.16 21.41 -2.18
N THR A 230 -7.11 21.14 -0.87
CA THR A 230 -7.65 22.05 0.16
C THR A 230 -6.63 22.51 1.20
N GLY A 231 -5.50 21.82 1.35
CA GLY A 231 -4.49 22.10 2.38
C GLY A 231 -4.90 21.58 3.76
N GLU A 232 -6.03 20.87 3.86
CA GLU A 232 -6.51 20.27 5.09
C GLU A 232 -5.58 19.13 5.53
N ILE A 233 -5.08 19.16 6.77
CA ILE A 233 -4.37 18.01 7.35
C ILE A 233 -5.39 16.89 7.60
N ILE A 234 -5.24 15.78 6.87
CA ILE A 234 -6.10 14.60 6.95
C ILE A 234 -5.66 13.68 8.09
N LEU A 235 -4.35 13.53 8.26
CA LEU A 235 -3.76 12.62 9.23
C LEU A 235 -2.39 13.12 9.70
N GLU A 236 -2.14 12.95 10.99
CA GLU A 236 -0.83 13.07 11.60
C GLU A 236 -0.32 11.65 11.88
N LEU A 237 0.82 11.30 11.29
CA LEU A 237 1.46 10.02 11.44
C LEU A 237 2.66 10.23 12.37
N SER A 238 2.46 9.93 13.65
CA SER A 238 3.53 9.98 14.65
C SER A 238 4.60 8.96 14.24
N ASN A 239 5.81 9.43 13.95
CA ASN A 239 6.85 8.59 13.38
C ASN A 239 7.50 7.76 14.50
N LEU A 240 6.84 6.68 14.94
CA LEU A 240 7.45 5.60 15.72
C LEU A 240 8.41 4.80 14.82
N ARG A 241 9.47 5.44 14.27
CA ARG A 241 10.49 4.80 13.42
C ARG A 241 9.90 3.69 12.53
N THR A 242 8.97 4.02 11.65
CA THR A 242 8.21 3.01 10.92
C THR A 242 8.72 2.92 9.48
N PHE A 243 9.64 1.96 9.27
CA PHE A 243 9.98 1.24 8.02
C PHE A 243 10.54 2.01 6.81
N CYS A 244 11.87 1.92 6.63
CA CYS A 244 12.46 1.56 5.35
C CYS A 244 12.81 0.06 5.39
#